data_AF-A0A936I357-F1
#
_entry.id   AF-A0A936I357-F1
#
_cell.length_a   1.000
_cell.length_b   1.000
_cell.length_c   1.000
_cell.angle_alpha   90.00
_cell.angle_beta   90.00
_cell.angle_gamma   90.00
#
_symmetry.space_group_name_H-M   'P 1'
#
loop_
_entity.id
_entity.type
_entity.pdbx_description
1 polymer ?
#
loop_
_entity_poly.entity_id
_entity_poly.type
_entity_poly.pdbx_seq_one_letter_code
_entity_poly.pdbx_strand_id
1 'polypeptide(L)'
;MTSGTNQLTGAAQLTRIDGHLLLGSPNLPAPNAFPVLGVVHDLLIGLDNVPTINLNILPALDTVVNNLQVGANSTLTSFAGLNAIEYIGGWLLFDDCEDLVTITNAFQSVDTCGKLWIDQNDALTDISAFDRSMGIGNLQVTNNPLLSYCHVQAICERVVAPIPPNPAIYGNATGCDTEFEVYDLCT
;
A
#
# COMPACT_ATOMS: atom_id res chain seq x y z
N MET A 1 24.35 -16.23 22.22
CA MET A 1 23.85 -16.90 21.01
C MET A 1 22.59 -17.69 21.36
N THR A 2 21.43 -17.06 21.23
CA THR A 2 20.13 -17.75 21.19
C THR A 2 19.27 -16.98 20.18
N SER A 3 19.39 -17.37 18.92
CA SER A 3 18.46 -17.05 17.85
C SER A 3 17.12 -17.72 18.15
N GLY A 4 16.33 -17.10 19.03
CA GLY A 4 14.95 -17.49 19.24
C GLY A 4 14.14 -17.02 18.04
N THR A 5 14.16 -17.78 16.95
CA THR A 5 13.09 -17.68 15.96
C THR A 5 11.82 -18.14 16.69
N ASN A 6 10.97 -17.19 17.07
CA ASN A 6 9.58 -17.47 17.40
C ASN A 6 8.92 -18.01 16.12
N GLN A 7 9.18 -19.28 15.82
CA GLN A 7 8.34 -20.03 14.91
C GLN A 7 6.99 -20.09 15.61
N LEU A 8 6.06 -19.25 15.17
CA LEU A 8 4.65 -19.38 15.45
C LEU A 8 4.23 -20.74 14.89
N THR A 9 4.34 -21.80 15.69
CA THR A 9 4.17 -23.20 15.23
C THR A 9 2.77 -23.49 14.69
N GLY A 10 1.82 -22.56 14.83
CA GLY A 10 0.50 -22.60 14.18
C GLY A 10 0.32 -21.64 12.99
N ALA A 11 1.22 -20.67 12.76
CA ALA A 11 1.07 -19.68 11.69
C ALA A 11 1.09 -20.31 10.28
N ALA A 12 1.85 -21.41 10.13
CA ALA A 12 1.97 -22.12 8.88
C ALA A 12 0.65 -22.73 8.36
N GLN A 13 -0.36 -22.86 9.22
CA GLN A 13 -1.67 -23.43 8.89
C GLN A 13 -2.81 -22.40 8.92
N LEU A 14 -2.53 -21.16 9.31
CA LEU A 14 -3.55 -20.11 9.33
C LEU A 14 -3.92 -19.76 7.89
N THR A 15 -5.19 -19.95 7.55
CA THR A 15 -5.76 -19.53 6.26
C THR A 15 -6.49 -18.19 6.36
N ARG A 16 -6.88 -17.79 7.57
CA ARG A 16 -7.63 -16.57 7.85
C ARG A 16 -7.27 -15.96 9.21
N ILE A 17 -7.22 -14.63 9.26
CA ILE A 17 -7.19 -13.83 10.49
C ILE A 17 -8.38 -12.86 10.47
N ASP A 18 -9.31 -12.98 11.42
CA ASP A 18 -10.50 -12.11 11.53
C ASP A 18 -10.22 -10.77 12.22
N GLY A 19 -9.02 -10.58 12.75
CA GLY A 19 -8.55 -9.31 13.33
C GLY A 19 -7.46 -8.67 12.48
N HIS A 20 -6.66 -7.81 13.12
CA HIS A 20 -5.54 -7.16 12.48
C HIS A 20 -4.32 -8.09 12.44
N LEU A 21 -3.65 -8.17 11.29
CA LEU A 21 -2.29 -8.67 11.20
C LEU A 21 -1.33 -7.47 11.19
N LEU A 22 -0.55 -7.33 12.25
CA LEU A 22 0.52 -6.35 12.34
C LEU A 22 1.85 -6.97 11.91
N LEU A 23 2.45 -6.43 10.85
CA LEU A 23 3.83 -6.71 10.46
C LEU A 23 4.72 -5.55 10.94
N GLY A 24 5.35 -5.75 12.10
CA GLY A 24 6.23 -4.75 12.71
C GLY A 24 7.12 -5.26 13.85
N SER A 25 7.69 -4.33 14.61
CA SER A 25 8.63 -4.58 15.72
C SER A 25 7.99 -5.30 16.90
N PRO A 26 8.76 -6.00 17.77
CA PRO A 26 10.23 -6.11 17.78
C PRO A 26 10.78 -7.29 16.97
N ASN A 27 9.95 -8.18 16.42
CA ASN A 27 10.42 -9.29 15.60
C ASN A 27 9.45 -9.55 14.45
N LEU A 28 9.93 -9.32 13.23
CA LEU A 28 9.21 -9.78 12.04
C LEU A 28 9.30 -11.30 11.97
N PRO A 29 8.20 -11.99 11.61
CA PRO A 29 8.24 -13.40 11.27
C PRO A 29 9.25 -13.67 10.15
N ALA A 30 9.81 -14.88 10.11
CA ALA A 30 10.65 -15.30 8.99
C ALA A 30 9.87 -15.16 7.66
N PRO A 31 10.55 -14.97 6.52
CA PRO A 31 9.92 -15.11 5.21
C PRO A 31 9.14 -16.43 5.14
N ASN A 32 7.99 -16.40 4.46
CA ASN A 32 7.07 -17.53 4.34
C ASN A 32 6.50 -18.04 5.68
N ALA A 33 6.42 -17.20 6.72
CA ALA A 33 5.82 -17.61 8.00
C ALA A 33 4.32 -17.92 7.90
N PHE A 34 3.61 -17.33 6.93
CA PHE A 34 2.20 -17.57 6.67
C PHE A 34 1.99 -18.03 5.21
N PRO A 35 2.44 -19.25 4.87
CA PRO A 35 2.48 -19.76 3.50
C PRO A 35 1.11 -19.97 2.87
N VAL A 36 0.05 -20.08 3.68
CA VAL A 36 -1.32 -20.39 3.24
C VAL A 36 -2.36 -19.39 3.74
N LEU A 37 -1.92 -18.27 4.33
CA LEU A 37 -2.82 -17.24 4.83
C LEU A 37 -3.37 -16.44 3.67
N GLY A 38 -4.60 -16.77 3.25
CA GLY A 38 -5.29 -16.13 2.14
C GLY A 38 -6.01 -14.86 2.55
N VAL A 39 -6.53 -14.80 3.78
CA VAL A 39 -7.40 -13.70 4.20
C VAL A 39 -7.00 -13.07 5.52
N VAL A 40 -6.96 -11.74 5.57
CA VAL A 40 -6.86 -10.96 6.81
C VAL A 40 -7.97 -9.93 6.87
N HIS A 41 -8.42 -9.55 8.07
CA HIS A 41 -9.40 -8.49 8.20
C HIS A 41 -8.76 -7.13 7.93
N ASP A 42 -7.70 -6.79 8.66
CA ASP A 42 -6.85 -5.65 8.35
C ASP A 42 -5.38 -6.08 8.32
N LEU A 43 -4.60 -5.42 7.45
CA LEU A 43 -3.17 -5.58 7.35
C LEU A 43 -2.50 -4.25 7.69
N LEU A 44 -1.71 -4.25 8.76
CA LEU A 44 -0.97 -3.09 9.24
C LEU A 44 0.52 -3.36 9.08
N ILE A 45 1.22 -2.53 8.31
CA ILE A 45 2.65 -2.70 8.01
C ILE A 45 3.39 -1.47 8.52
N GLY A 46 4.40 -1.71 9.35
CA GLY A 46 5.45 -0.71 9.60
C GLY A 46 5.20 0.33 10.68
N LEU A 47 4.10 0.28 11.43
CA LEU A 47 3.63 1.32 12.37
C LEU A 47 4.54 1.69 13.56
N ASP A 48 5.75 1.12 13.67
CA ASP A 48 6.62 1.20 14.85
C ASP A 48 8.12 1.44 14.52
N ASN A 49 8.48 2.18 13.45
CA ASN A 49 9.89 2.45 13.06
C ASN A 49 10.75 1.16 13.00
N VAL A 50 10.25 0.20 12.24
CA VAL A 50 10.74 -1.19 12.21
C VAL A 50 11.99 -1.29 11.32
N PRO A 51 12.98 -2.16 11.64
CA PRO A 51 14.00 -2.55 10.66
C PRO A 51 13.37 -3.11 9.39
N THR A 52 14.14 -3.15 8.29
CA THR A 52 13.70 -3.53 6.94
C THR A 52 12.66 -4.65 6.94
N ILE A 53 11.44 -4.33 6.52
CA ILE A 53 10.34 -5.28 6.40
C ILE A 53 10.46 -6.03 5.08
N ASN A 54 10.53 -7.35 5.14
CA ASN A 54 10.40 -8.22 3.98
C ASN A 54 8.97 -8.76 3.92
N LEU A 55 8.18 -8.35 2.93
CA LEU A 55 6.77 -8.75 2.81
C LEU A 55 6.54 -10.14 2.21
N ASN A 56 7.60 -10.88 1.85
CA ASN A 56 7.51 -12.31 1.47
C ASN A 56 7.11 -13.22 2.64
N ILE A 57 6.50 -12.67 3.68
CA ILE A 57 5.86 -13.32 4.82
C ILE A 57 4.48 -13.89 4.42
N LEU A 58 3.82 -13.26 3.44
CA LEU A 58 2.40 -13.46 3.08
C LEU A 58 2.19 -13.89 1.61
N PRO A 59 2.88 -14.93 1.11
CA PRO A 59 2.90 -15.24 -0.32
C PRO A 59 1.54 -15.67 -0.92
N ALA A 60 0.58 -16.07 -0.07
CA ALA A 60 -0.74 -16.52 -0.49
C ALA A 60 -1.85 -15.51 -0.17
N LEU A 61 -1.53 -14.33 0.36
CA LEU A 61 -2.54 -13.37 0.79
C LEU A 61 -3.24 -12.75 -0.43
N ASP A 62 -4.51 -13.09 -0.62
CA ASP A 62 -5.35 -12.62 -1.73
C ASP A 62 -6.36 -11.56 -1.29
N THR A 63 -6.75 -11.55 0.00
CA THR A 63 -7.87 -10.75 0.50
C THR A 63 -7.50 -9.99 1.76
N VAL A 64 -7.65 -8.67 1.71
CA VAL A 64 -7.76 -7.80 2.87
C VAL A 64 -9.21 -7.33 2.97
N VAL A 65 -9.95 -7.84 3.96
CA VAL A 65 -11.40 -7.63 4.04
C VAL A 65 -11.74 -6.14 4.23
N ASN A 66 -10.92 -5.43 5.00
CA ASN A 66 -11.09 -4.04 5.33
C ASN A 66 -9.84 -3.27 4.90
N ASN A 67 -8.93 -2.92 5.81
CA ASN A 67 -7.90 -1.94 5.51
C ASN A 67 -6.51 -2.54 5.31
N LEU A 68 -5.79 -2.05 4.32
CA LEU A 68 -4.34 -2.20 4.22
C LEU A 68 -3.71 -0.84 4.50
N GLN A 69 -2.90 -0.77 5.56
CA GLN A 69 -2.13 0.41 5.92
C GLN A 69 -0.65 0.10 5.95
N VAL A 70 0.12 0.96 5.30
CA VAL A 70 1.57 1.01 5.35
C VAL A 70 1.92 2.38 5.91
N GLY A 71 2.62 2.43 7.05
CA GLY A 71 3.09 3.72 7.52
C GLY A 71 4.07 3.71 8.66
N ALA A 72 4.64 4.89 8.96
CA ALA A 72 5.73 5.09 9.92
C ALA A 72 6.92 4.13 9.67
N ASN A 73 7.21 3.88 8.38
CA ASN A 73 8.22 2.91 7.97
C ASN A 73 9.27 3.54 7.06
N SER A 74 10.38 3.94 7.66
CA SER A 74 11.56 4.45 6.97
C SER A 74 12.46 3.36 6.37
N THR A 75 12.02 2.11 6.23
CA THR A 75 12.88 1.05 5.66
C THR A 75 12.23 0.23 4.56
N LEU A 76 10.93 0.43 4.31
CA LEU A 76 10.19 -0.29 3.31
C LEU A 76 10.51 0.28 1.93
N THR A 77 11.20 -0.52 1.13
CA THR A 77 11.62 -0.16 -0.22
C THR A 77 10.91 -0.97 -1.31
N SER A 78 10.12 -1.99 -0.91
CA SER A 78 9.46 -2.89 -1.84
C SER A 78 8.21 -3.52 -1.24
N PHE A 79 7.19 -3.70 -2.09
CA PHE A 79 5.98 -4.43 -1.76
C PHE A 79 6.00 -5.89 -2.23
N ALA A 80 7.17 -6.40 -2.66
CA ALA A 80 7.33 -7.78 -3.09
C ALA A 80 6.86 -8.74 -1.98
N GLY A 81 5.90 -9.59 -2.33
CA GLY A 81 5.20 -10.48 -1.39
C GLY A 81 3.72 -10.14 -1.18
N LEU A 82 3.27 -8.95 -1.60
CA LEU A 82 1.84 -8.57 -1.60
C LEU A 82 1.20 -8.67 -3.00
N ASN A 83 1.88 -9.29 -3.96
CA ASN A 83 1.46 -9.32 -5.36
C ASN A 83 0.23 -10.22 -5.60
N ALA A 84 -0.08 -11.11 -4.65
CA ALA A 84 -1.23 -11.98 -4.72
C ALA A 84 -2.54 -11.30 -4.30
N ILE A 85 -2.50 -10.08 -3.74
CA ILE A 85 -3.70 -9.40 -3.26
C ILE A 85 -4.59 -9.03 -4.47
N GLU A 86 -5.82 -9.53 -4.44
CA GLU A 86 -6.89 -9.30 -5.41
C GLU A 86 -7.98 -8.37 -4.86
N TYR A 87 -8.15 -8.33 -3.53
CA TYR A 87 -9.23 -7.57 -2.90
C TYR A 87 -8.77 -6.78 -1.67
N ILE A 88 -9.13 -5.49 -1.64
CA ILE A 88 -9.02 -4.60 -0.48
C ILE A 88 -10.38 -3.92 -0.30
N GLY A 89 -11.12 -4.29 0.75
CA GLY A 89 -12.50 -3.83 0.91
C GLY A 89 -12.66 -2.39 1.40
N GLY A 90 -11.66 -1.87 2.12
CA GLY A 90 -11.65 -0.56 2.75
C GLY A 90 -10.68 0.41 2.07
N TRP A 91 -9.77 0.98 2.84
CA TRP A 91 -8.72 1.85 2.32
C TRP A 91 -7.40 1.10 2.07
N LEU A 92 -6.68 1.61 1.09
CA LEU A 92 -5.27 1.39 0.87
C LEU A 92 -4.54 2.69 1.22
N LEU A 93 -3.75 2.66 2.29
CA LEU A 93 -3.07 3.83 2.86
C LEU A 93 -1.56 3.64 2.85
N PHE A 94 -0.83 4.63 2.32
CA PHE A 94 0.61 4.82 2.48
C PHE A 94 0.82 6.17 3.16
N ASP A 95 1.34 6.14 4.38
CA ASP A 95 1.46 7.32 5.24
C ASP A 95 2.83 7.36 5.92
N ASP A 96 3.55 8.46 5.86
CA ASP A 96 4.79 8.63 6.63
C ASP A 96 5.83 7.51 6.39
N CYS A 97 6.08 7.18 5.12
CA CYS A 97 7.15 6.27 4.70
C CYS A 97 8.32 7.06 4.10
N GLU A 98 9.12 7.70 4.96
CA GLU A 98 10.18 8.66 4.57
C GLU A 98 11.15 8.15 3.48
N ASP A 99 11.52 6.86 3.51
CA ASP A 99 12.48 6.25 2.56
C ASP A 99 11.80 5.54 1.36
N LEU A 100 10.46 5.58 1.27
CA LEU A 100 9.72 4.95 0.18
C LEU A 100 9.87 5.78 -1.11
N VAL A 101 10.79 5.38 -1.98
CA VAL A 101 11.05 6.12 -3.23
C VAL A 101 10.00 5.87 -4.31
N THR A 102 9.45 4.65 -4.37
CA THR A 102 8.53 4.25 -5.44
C THR A 102 7.51 3.22 -4.95
N ILE A 103 6.26 3.32 -5.41
CA ILE A 103 5.27 2.25 -5.31
C ILE A 103 5.17 1.61 -6.70
N THR A 104 5.89 0.50 -6.90
CA THR A 104 5.93 -0.23 -8.18
C THR A 104 5.62 -1.71 -7.99
N ASN A 105 5.13 -2.35 -9.05
CA ASN A 105 4.91 -3.79 -9.13
C ASN A 105 4.02 -4.39 -8.00
N ALA A 106 3.20 -3.56 -7.36
CA ALA A 106 2.28 -3.94 -6.29
C ALA A 106 0.83 -3.82 -6.77
N PHE A 107 -0.11 -4.50 -6.10
CA PHE A 107 -1.56 -4.36 -6.33
C PHE A 107 -2.02 -4.56 -7.79
N GLN A 108 -1.28 -5.37 -8.55
CA GLN A 108 -1.53 -5.61 -9.98
C GLN A 108 -2.80 -6.42 -10.25
N SER A 109 -3.39 -7.05 -9.22
CA SER A 109 -4.64 -7.81 -9.30
C SER A 109 -5.81 -7.14 -8.56
N VAL A 110 -5.59 -6.00 -7.89
CA VAL A 110 -6.65 -5.29 -7.15
C VAL A 110 -7.52 -4.50 -8.12
N ASP A 111 -8.75 -4.93 -8.38
CA ASP A 111 -9.61 -4.25 -9.35
C ASP A 111 -10.31 -3.01 -8.79
N THR A 112 -10.51 -2.95 -7.47
CA THR A 112 -11.18 -1.83 -6.80
C THR A 112 -10.58 -1.58 -5.42
N CYS A 113 -10.53 -0.32 -5.02
CA CYS A 113 -10.30 0.06 -3.62
C CYS A 113 -11.29 1.17 -3.21
N GLY A 114 -11.81 1.07 -1.99
CA GLY A 114 -12.75 2.07 -1.49
C GLY A 114 -12.10 3.45 -1.36
N LYS A 115 -10.85 3.48 -0.87
CA LYS A 115 -10.05 4.70 -0.83
C LYS A 115 -8.58 4.39 -1.13
N LEU A 116 -7.92 5.29 -1.85
CA LEU A 116 -6.47 5.30 -2.02
C LEU A 116 -5.93 6.59 -1.42
N TRP A 117 -5.14 6.45 -0.36
CA TRP A 117 -4.51 7.56 0.34
C TRP A 117 -2.99 7.39 0.30
N ILE A 118 -2.31 8.40 -0.22
CA ILE A 118 -0.85 8.47 -0.32
C ILE A 118 -0.45 9.82 0.27
N ASP A 119 0.02 9.82 1.52
CA ASP A 119 0.28 11.02 2.30
C ASP A 119 1.67 11.02 2.94
N GLN A 120 2.33 12.18 2.98
CA GLN A 120 3.57 12.39 3.74
C GLN A 120 4.71 11.39 3.42
N ASN A 121 4.92 11.04 2.14
CA ASN A 121 6.05 10.22 1.71
C ASN A 121 7.10 11.10 1.00
N ASP A 122 8.02 11.67 1.78
CA ASP A 122 8.96 12.71 1.33
C ASP A 122 9.88 12.27 0.18
N ALA A 123 10.29 11.00 0.14
CA ALA A 123 11.14 10.46 -0.93
C ALA A 123 10.36 9.92 -2.15
N LEU A 124 9.03 9.85 -2.08
CA LEU A 124 8.21 9.19 -3.09
C LEU A 124 8.22 10.00 -4.39
N THR A 125 8.62 9.36 -5.48
CA THR A 125 8.72 9.98 -6.82
C THR A 125 7.74 9.38 -7.83
N ASP A 126 7.30 8.14 -7.61
CA ASP A 126 6.63 7.31 -8.61
C ASP A 126 5.59 6.37 -7.97
N ILE A 127 4.37 6.39 -8.52
CA ILE A 127 3.24 5.50 -8.13
C ILE A 127 2.74 4.63 -9.29
N SER A 128 3.63 4.21 -10.19
CA SER A 128 3.35 3.37 -11.37
C SER A 128 2.70 2.01 -11.06
N ALA A 129 2.68 1.56 -9.80
CA ALA A 129 1.84 0.42 -9.39
C ALA A 129 0.36 0.60 -9.76
N PHE A 130 -0.12 1.84 -9.88
CA PHE A 130 -1.50 2.16 -10.27
C PHE A 130 -1.66 2.50 -11.76
N ASP A 131 -0.67 2.18 -12.61
CA ASP A 131 -0.76 2.35 -14.07
C ASP A 131 -1.54 1.21 -14.73
N ARG A 132 -2.78 1.05 -14.27
CA ARG A 132 -3.79 0.12 -14.76
C ARG A 132 -5.17 0.63 -14.35
N SER A 133 -6.23 0.08 -14.94
CA SER A 133 -7.57 0.37 -14.43
C SER A 133 -7.75 -0.24 -13.04
N MET A 134 -8.18 0.61 -12.10
CA MET A 134 -8.54 0.25 -10.74
C MET A 134 -9.62 1.22 -10.28
N GLY A 135 -10.79 0.71 -9.91
CA GLY A 135 -11.89 1.54 -9.43
C GLY A 135 -11.57 2.12 -8.05
N ILE A 136 -11.31 3.43 -7.97
CA ILE A 136 -11.02 4.15 -6.72
C ILE A 136 -12.28 4.91 -6.26
N GLY A 137 -12.72 4.69 -5.02
CA GLY A 137 -13.85 5.45 -4.46
C GLY A 137 -13.46 6.88 -4.09
N ASN A 138 -12.55 7.06 -3.14
CA ASN A 138 -11.97 8.35 -2.75
C ASN A 138 -10.46 8.35 -2.96
N LEU A 139 -9.92 9.45 -3.49
CA LEU A 139 -8.51 9.62 -3.76
C LEU A 139 -7.93 10.78 -2.95
N GLN A 140 -6.84 10.51 -2.23
CA GLN A 140 -5.99 11.53 -1.64
C GLN A 140 -4.53 11.24 -2.00
N VAL A 141 -3.85 12.20 -2.63
CA VAL A 141 -2.42 12.15 -2.93
C VAL A 141 -1.85 13.47 -2.48
N THR A 142 -1.34 13.51 -1.26
CA THR A 142 -1.01 14.77 -0.57
C THR A 142 0.36 14.74 0.07
N ASN A 143 1.03 15.88 0.14
CA ASN A 143 2.28 16.04 0.88
C ASN A 143 3.37 15.00 0.49
N ASN A 144 3.50 14.67 -0.79
CA ASN A 144 4.61 13.85 -1.32
C ASN A 144 5.49 14.75 -2.20
N PRO A 145 6.34 15.62 -1.62
CA PRO A 145 6.97 16.76 -2.31
C PRO A 145 7.82 16.41 -3.54
N LEU A 146 8.25 15.15 -3.68
CA LEU A 146 9.03 14.67 -4.83
C LEU A 146 8.20 13.87 -5.85
N LEU A 147 6.92 13.63 -5.58
CA LEU A 147 6.04 12.81 -6.43
C LEU A 147 5.70 13.57 -7.71
N SER A 148 6.27 13.12 -8.83
CA SER A 148 6.11 13.72 -10.16
C SER A 148 5.53 12.74 -11.18
N TYR A 149 5.54 11.44 -10.89
CA TYR A 149 4.91 10.42 -11.72
C TYR A 149 3.63 9.89 -11.04
N CYS A 150 2.52 10.62 -11.21
CA CYS A 150 1.22 10.30 -10.61
C CYS A 150 0.04 10.22 -11.60
N HIS A 151 0.20 10.69 -12.85
CA HIS A 151 -0.85 10.66 -13.88
C HIS A 151 -1.00 9.25 -14.51
N VAL A 152 -1.06 8.24 -13.64
CA VAL A 152 -1.18 6.83 -13.99
C VAL A 152 -2.65 6.47 -14.21
N GLN A 153 -2.92 5.41 -14.97
CA GLN A 153 -4.27 5.10 -15.45
C GLN A 153 -5.37 5.17 -14.36
N ALA A 154 -5.20 4.53 -13.20
CA ALA A 154 -6.23 4.55 -12.15
C ALA A 154 -6.50 5.96 -11.61
N ILE A 155 -5.45 6.77 -11.47
CA ILE A 155 -5.53 8.14 -10.99
C ILE A 155 -6.24 9.01 -12.03
N CYS A 156 -5.89 8.85 -13.31
CA CYS A 156 -6.58 9.54 -14.40
C CYS A 156 -8.06 9.19 -14.47
N GLU A 157 -8.40 7.90 -14.45
CA GLU A 157 -9.79 7.43 -14.41
C GLU A 157 -10.55 8.04 -13.24
N ARG A 158 -9.90 8.19 -12.08
CA ARG A 158 -10.53 8.75 -10.89
C ARG A 158 -10.66 10.28 -10.93
N VAL A 159 -9.69 11.00 -11.49
CA VAL A 159 -9.68 12.47 -11.57
C VAL A 159 -10.67 12.97 -12.61
N VAL A 160 -10.83 12.28 -13.74
CA VAL A 160 -11.80 12.69 -14.77
C VAL A 160 -13.23 12.26 -14.46
N ALA A 161 -13.43 11.37 -13.48
CA ALA A 161 -14.74 10.88 -13.10
C ALA A 161 -15.50 11.90 -12.23
N PRO A 162 -16.76 12.27 -12.57
CA PRO A 162 -17.57 13.20 -11.79
C PRO A 162 -18.21 12.51 -10.57
N ILE A 163 -17.41 11.85 -9.75
CA ILE A 163 -17.83 11.06 -8.60
C ILE A 163 -17.37 11.73 -7.30
N PRO A 164 -18.29 12.20 -6.43
CA PRO A 164 -17.94 12.72 -5.12
C PRO A 164 -17.38 11.64 -4.18
N PRO A 165 -16.51 12.01 -3.21
CA PRO A 165 -15.90 13.33 -3.05
C PRO A 165 -14.88 13.62 -4.16
N ASN A 166 -14.57 14.89 -4.42
CA ASN A 166 -13.50 15.23 -5.36
C ASN A 166 -12.15 14.73 -4.81
N PRO A 167 -11.20 14.32 -5.68
CA PRO A 167 -9.85 13.99 -5.27
C PRO A 167 -9.19 15.14 -4.50
N ALA A 168 -8.46 14.82 -3.44
CA ALA A 168 -7.58 15.78 -2.78
C ALA A 168 -6.15 15.55 -3.28
N ILE A 169 -5.64 16.49 -4.07
CA ILE A 169 -4.28 16.42 -4.63
C ILE A 169 -3.61 17.78 -4.35
N TYR A 170 -2.59 17.78 -3.48
CA TYR A 170 -1.81 18.98 -3.12
C TYR A 170 -0.51 18.66 -2.37
N GLY A 171 0.50 19.51 -2.49
CA GLY A 171 1.77 19.34 -1.79
C GLY A 171 2.64 18.24 -2.41
N ASN A 172 2.53 18.04 -3.72
CA ASN A 172 3.38 17.11 -4.46
C ASN A 172 4.29 17.88 -5.44
N ALA A 173 5.06 17.19 -6.28
CA ALA A 173 5.87 17.87 -7.30
C ALA A 173 5.00 18.39 -8.46
N THR A 174 5.54 19.33 -9.24
CA THR A 174 4.87 19.89 -10.43
C THR A 174 4.41 18.80 -11.39
N GLY A 175 3.17 18.92 -11.87
CA GLY A 175 2.46 17.90 -12.65
C GLY A 175 1.61 16.98 -11.77
N CYS A 176 1.84 16.97 -10.46
CA CYS A 176 1.11 16.20 -9.47
C CYS A 176 0.60 17.07 -8.31
N ASP A 177 0.80 18.39 -8.35
CA ASP A 177 0.58 19.26 -7.19
C ASP A 177 -0.86 19.76 -7.08
N THR A 178 -1.70 19.62 -8.10
CA THR A 178 -3.12 19.96 -7.99
C THR A 178 -3.98 18.99 -8.77
N GLU A 179 -5.26 18.88 -8.38
CA GLU A 179 -6.26 18.13 -9.15
C GLU A 179 -6.32 18.61 -10.62
N PHE A 180 -6.16 19.92 -10.85
CA PHE A 180 -6.19 20.52 -12.17
C PHE A 180 -4.98 20.12 -13.03
N GLU A 181 -3.77 20.14 -12.46
CA GLU A 181 -2.56 19.68 -13.18
C GLU A 181 -2.69 18.22 -13.61
N VAL A 182 -3.16 17.35 -12.71
CA VAL A 182 -3.34 15.94 -13.01
C VAL A 182 -4.45 15.74 -14.05
N TYR A 183 -5.57 16.46 -13.93
CA TYR A 183 -6.66 16.42 -14.91
C TYR A 183 -6.16 16.77 -16.32
N ASP A 184 -5.42 17.88 -16.46
CA ASP A 184 -4.88 18.34 -17.75
C ASP A 184 -3.89 17.33 -18.36
N LEU A 185 -3.15 16.58 -17.54
CA LEU A 185 -2.25 15.52 -18.00
C LEU A 185 -2.97 14.23 -18.42
N CYS A 186 -4.21 14.04 -17.96
CA CYS A 186 -5.02 12.86 -18.22
C CYS A 186 -5.94 13.01 -19.45
N THR A 187 -6.03 14.19 -20.07
CA THR A 187 -6.93 14.50 -21.20
C THR A 187 -6.20 15.06 -22.40
#